data_AF-A0AA38XCQ1-F1
#
_entry.id   AF-A0AA38XCQ1-F1
#
_cell.length_a   1.000
_cell.length_b   1.000
_cell.length_c   1.000
_cell.angle_alpha   90.00
_cell.angle_beta   90.00
_cell.angle_gamma   90.00
#
_symmetry.space_group_name_H-M   'P 1'
#
loop_
_entity.id
_entity.type
_entity.pdbx_description
1 polymer ?
#
loop_
_entity_poly.entity_id
_entity_poly.type
_entity_poly.pdbx_seq_one_letter_code
_entity_poly.pdbx_strand_id
1 'polypeptide(L)'
;MDDDCRVLVVANRLPMTITVQDDGTFNYQMSSGGLASSLHGLQEKMKFQWFGWPGIDVHRSDRDTISHEVAERCKAVPVFLSKETASNYYTGFCNQVLWPLLHNMPEKALFNSKWLAKYREVNEIFADYIVPHVENGDLIWIHDYQLLLLPGILRERLEKRKVIRIGFFLHTPFPREDSFAILPLREEICNSILSCDLVGLHIKDYADRLISGCEAVLEEVHCSPHDLHYHGRKVMVEHFAIGIDPDSFRETVNTAGVQSQISLSERSFAGRKIILGVDRLDYIKGMPQRLAAFDKLLDDFPEWVGKVVLIQVAVPSRTDVLEYAKLRDAVERQVGRINGKHSRIDYTPIHYMYKSVPFEELCALYAMADVCFISSIQDGMNLVSYEYVACQQDRKGVLLLSQYTGAAKMLPGALITNPWDTPRCAEAINEALTLPAAERIKKYDECAKVVNKYTSIRWGRSFLNALESTPLQNRTPRSDGVH
;
A
#
# COMPACT_ATOMS: atom_id res chain seq x y z
N MET A 1 -22.79 -9.42 -7.56
CA MET A 1 -22.12 -10.65 -7.98
C MET A 1 -23.04 -11.84 -7.78
N ASP A 2 -23.50 -12.40 -8.89
CA ASP A 2 -23.87 -13.82 -8.92
C ASP A 2 -22.60 -14.64 -8.59
N ASP A 3 -22.77 -15.80 -7.95
CA ASP A 3 -21.67 -16.70 -7.53
C ASP A 3 -20.86 -17.30 -8.72
N ASP A 4 -21.25 -16.99 -9.96
CA ASP A 4 -20.70 -17.56 -11.20
C ASP A 4 -19.66 -16.66 -11.92
N CYS A 5 -19.40 -15.43 -11.45
CA CYS A 5 -18.45 -14.56 -12.13
C CYS A 5 -17.00 -14.88 -11.76
N ARG A 6 -16.16 -15.24 -12.74
CA ARG A 6 -14.77 -15.61 -12.53
C ARG A 6 -13.85 -14.39 -12.52
N VAL A 7 -13.14 -14.21 -11.40
CA VAL A 7 -12.24 -13.08 -11.17
C VAL A 7 -10.78 -13.54 -11.24
N LEU A 8 -9.98 -12.86 -12.04
CA LEU A 8 -8.53 -13.03 -12.14
C LEU A 8 -7.86 -11.81 -11.52
N VAL A 9 -7.28 -11.98 -10.35
CA VAL A 9 -6.52 -10.93 -9.65
C VAL A 9 -5.07 -10.99 -10.10
N VAL A 10 -4.50 -9.85 -10.50
CA VAL A 10 -3.12 -9.76 -10.97
C VAL A 10 -2.38 -8.70 -10.16
N ALA A 11 -1.32 -9.09 -9.47
CA ALA A 11 -0.47 -8.18 -8.73
C ALA A 11 1.00 -8.56 -8.89
N ASN A 12 1.91 -7.61 -8.67
CA ASN A 12 3.34 -7.87 -8.79
C ASN A 12 3.82 -9.05 -7.93
N ARG A 13 3.31 -9.19 -6.71
CA ARG A 13 3.68 -10.27 -5.78
C ARG A 13 2.50 -11.23 -5.57
N LEU A 14 2.84 -12.50 -5.35
CA LEU A 14 1.91 -13.48 -4.81
C LEU A 14 1.50 -13.14 -3.36
N PRO A 15 0.39 -13.72 -2.87
CA PRO A 15 -0.02 -13.60 -1.46
C PRO A 15 0.98 -14.27 -0.50
N MET A 16 1.96 -15.00 -1.04
CA MET A 16 3.06 -15.60 -0.31
C MET A 16 4.41 -15.23 -0.92
N THR A 17 5.44 -15.20 -0.09
CA THR A 17 6.84 -15.10 -0.47
C THR A 17 7.48 -16.46 -0.27
N ILE A 18 8.26 -16.88 -1.27
CA ILE A 18 8.99 -18.14 -1.24
C ILE A 18 10.44 -17.84 -0.89
N THR A 19 11.02 -18.59 0.05
CA THR A 19 12.44 -18.55 0.37
C THR A 19 13.05 -19.93 0.26
N VAL A 20 14.30 -20.03 -0.17
CA VAL A 20 15.05 -21.29 -0.22
C VAL A 20 15.76 -21.49 1.11
N GLN A 21 15.61 -22.65 1.73
CA GLN A 21 16.29 -23.06 2.96
C GLN A 21 17.69 -23.60 2.67
N ASP A 22 18.52 -23.74 3.71
CA ASP A 22 19.89 -24.25 3.59
C ASP A 22 19.96 -25.69 3.04
N ASP A 23 18.91 -26.49 3.25
CA ASP A 23 18.77 -27.86 2.75
C ASP A 23 18.23 -27.93 1.29
N GLY A 24 17.99 -26.76 0.67
CA GLY A 24 17.46 -26.65 -0.69
C GLY A 24 15.93 -26.74 -0.79
N THR A 25 15.21 -26.89 0.33
CA THR A 25 13.74 -26.92 0.34
C THR A 25 13.13 -25.52 0.28
N PHE A 26 11.89 -25.42 -0.18
CA PHE A 26 11.16 -24.15 -0.24
C PHE A 26 10.35 -23.93 1.05
N ASN A 27 10.53 -22.76 1.65
CA ASN A 27 9.68 -22.26 2.73
C ASN A 27 8.71 -21.21 2.17
N TYR A 28 7.45 -21.30 2.58
CA TYR A 28 6.37 -20.45 2.12
C TYR A 28 5.86 -19.63 3.29
N GLN A 29 5.98 -18.31 3.18
CA GLN A 29 5.48 -17.38 4.19
C GLN A 29 4.49 -16.42 3.55
N MET A 30 3.40 -16.10 4.24
CA MET A 30 2.45 -15.11 3.74
C MET A 30 3.15 -13.76 3.57
N SER A 31 2.93 -13.13 2.41
CA SER A 31 3.53 -11.85 2.06
C SER A 31 3.04 -10.76 3.01
N SER A 32 3.96 -10.01 3.60
CA SER A 32 3.62 -8.84 4.42
C SER A 32 3.33 -7.63 3.52
N GLY A 33 2.24 -6.90 3.80
CA GLY A 33 1.88 -5.69 3.08
C GLY A 33 0.37 -5.44 3.01
N GLY A 34 -0.01 -4.18 2.79
CA GLY A 34 -1.42 -3.75 2.80
C GLY A 34 -2.28 -4.45 1.74
N LEU A 35 -1.76 -4.63 0.52
CA LEU A 35 -2.47 -5.30 -0.56
C LEU A 35 -2.68 -6.80 -0.28
N ALA A 36 -1.61 -7.51 0.10
CA ALA A 36 -1.67 -8.94 0.41
C ALA A 36 -2.66 -9.23 1.55
N SER A 37 -2.60 -8.44 2.62
CA SER A 37 -3.52 -8.58 3.77
C SER A 37 -4.97 -8.29 3.37
N SER A 38 -5.20 -7.26 2.57
CA SER A 38 -6.55 -6.88 2.12
C SER A 38 -7.19 -7.93 1.21
N LEU A 39 -6.42 -8.46 0.25
CA LEU A 39 -6.91 -9.47 -0.68
C LEU A 39 -7.04 -10.86 -0.03
N HIS A 40 -6.21 -11.19 0.95
CA HIS A 40 -6.35 -12.44 1.71
C HIS A 40 -7.72 -12.52 2.40
N GLY A 41 -8.13 -11.47 3.12
CA GLY A 41 -9.47 -11.41 3.74
C GLY A 41 -10.61 -11.45 2.71
N LEU A 42 -10.36 -10.97 1.48
CA LEU A 42 -11.34 -11.08 0.40
C LEU A 42 -11.46 -12.52 -0.15
N GLN A 43 -10.35 -13.27 -0.20
CA GLN A 43 -10.31 -14.63 -0.74
C GLN A 43 -11.15 -15.63 0.07
N GLU A 44 -11.31 -15.40 1.38
CA GLU A 44 -12.20 -16.19 2.24
C GLU A 44 -13.68 -16.00 1.89
N LYS A 45 -14.04 -14.85 1.32
CA LYS A 45 -15.42 -14.46 1.03
C LYS A 45 -15.77 -14.47 -0.45
N MET A 46 -14.76 -14.61 -1.33
CA MET A 46 -14.91 -14.54 -2.78
C MET A 46 -13.82 -15.36 -3.46
N LYS A 47 -14.22 -16.21 -4.41
CA LYS A 47 -13.29 -17.05 -5.16
C LYS A 47 -12.67 -16.23 -6.30
N PHE A 48 -11.34 -16.18 -6.34
CA PHE A 48 -10.58 -15.64 -7.46
C PHE A 48 -9.28 -16.40 -7.65
N GLN A 49 -8.72 -16.34 -8.86
CA GLN A 49 -7.39 -16.86 -9.17
C GLN A 49 -6.38 -15.71 -9.15
N TRP A 50 -5.25 -15.89 -8.46
CA TRP A 50 -4.24 -14.84 -8.29
C TRP A 50 -3.02 -15.09 -9.19
N PHE A 51 -2.57 -14.09 -9.96
CA PHE A 51 -1.33 -14.13 -10.73
C PHE A 51 -0.28 -13.18 -10.13
N GLY A 52 0.96 -13.64 -9.95
CA GLY A 52 2.03 -12.80 -9.39
C GLY A 52 3.39 -13.45 -9.31
N TRP A 53 4.44 -12.66 -9.06
CA TRP A 53 5.80 -13.18 -8.91
C TRP A 53 6.05 -13.74 -7.49
N PRO A 54 6.63 -14.95 -7.35
CA PRO A 54 6.92 -15.59 -6.05
C PRO A 54 7.99 -14.89 -5.21
N GLY A 55 8.73 -13.94 -5.81
CA GLY A 55 9.73 -13.16 -5.09
C GLY A 55 11.17 -13.66 -5.17
N ILE A 56 11.38 -14.81 -5.79
CA ILE A 56 12.69 -15.40 -6.04
C ILE A 56 12.86 -15.76 -7.52
N ASP A 57 14.10 -15.96 -7.93
CA ASP A 57 14.42 -16.63 -9.18
C ASP A 57 14.34 -18.14 -8.95
N VAL A 58 13.54 -18.82 -9.76
CA VAL A 58 13.24 -20.25 -9.60
C VAL A 58 13.88 -21.00 -10.76
N HIS A 59 14.73 -21.98 -10.40
CA HIS A 59 15.37 -22.85 -11.37
C HIS A 59 14.31 -23.62 -12.19
N ARG A 60 14.57 -23.85 -13.47
CA ARG A 60 13.57 -24.39 -14.39
C ARG A 60 13.00 -25.75 -13.94
N SER A 61 13.82 -26.58 -13.30
CA SER A 61 13.41 -27.89 -12.76
C SER A 61 12.35 -27.79 -11.67
N ASP A 62 12.29 -26.68 -10.95
CA ASP A 62 11.47 -26.56 -9.74
C ASP A 62 10.17 -25.78 -9.99
N ARG A 63 10.03 -25.21 -11.21
CA ARG A 63 8.88 -24.37 -11.58
C ARG A 63 7.56 -25.14 -11.53
N ASP A 64 7.55 -26.40 -11.96
CA ASP A 64 6.33 -27.22 -11.97
C ASP A 64 5.90 -27.54 -10.53
N THR A 65 6.85 -27.92 -9.67
CA THR A 65 6.62 -28.18 -8.24
C THR A 65 6.07 -26.93 -7.54
N ILE A 66 6.73 -25.77 -7.70
CA ILE A 66 6.26 -24.52 -7.10
C ILE A 66 4.89 -24.13 -7.65
N SER A 67 4.64 -24.29 -8.95
CA SER A 67 3.34 -23.98 -9.55
C SER A 67 2.23 -24.83 -8.94
N HIS A 68 2.48 -26.13 -8.74
CA HIS A 68 1.52 -27.03 -8.10
C HIS A 68 1.27 -26.62 -6.63
N GLU A 69 2.32 -26.41 -5.84
CA GLU A 69 2.17 -26.05 -4.42
C GLU A 69 1.50 -24.69 -4.22
N VAL A 70 1.82 -23.69 -5.06
CA VAL A 70 1.18 -22.36 -5.02
C VAL A 70 -0.30 -22.47 -5.41
N ALA A 71 -0.64 -23.28 -6.42
CA ALA A 71 -2.02 -23.49 -6.82
C ALA A 71 -2.85 -24.15 -5.70
N GLU A 72 -2.30 -25.17 -5.02
CA GLU A 72 -2.99 -25.85 -3.91
C GLU A 72 -3.14 -24.96 -2.67
N ARG A 73 -2.08 -24.23 -2.30
CA ARG A 73 -2.06 -23.44 -1.05
C ARG A 73 -2.89 -22.16 -1.14
N CYS A 74 -2.88 -21.47 -2.28
CA CYS A 74 -3.50 -20.15 -2.38
C CYS A 74 -4.23 -19.87 -3.70
N LYS A 75 -4.49 -20.89 -4.52
CA LYS A 75 -5.20 -20.75 -5.81
C LYS A 75 -4.55 -19.69 -6.71
N ALA A 76 -3.23 -19.69 -6.74
CA ALA A 76 -2.46 -18.72 -7.49
C ALA A 76 -1.61 -19.38 -8.59
N VAL A 77 -1.19 -18.55 -9.55
CA VAL A 77 -0.32 -18.92 -10.67
C VAL A 77 0.95 -18.07 -10.56
N PRO A 78 2.11 -18.68 -10.31
CA PRO A 78 3.37 -17.95 -10.23
C PRO A 78 3.84 -17.47 -11.60
N VAL A 79 4.22 -16.19 -11.68
CA VAL A 79 4.91 -15.59 -12.82
C VAL A 79 6.41 -15.60 -12.54
N PHE A 80 7.14 -16.49 -13.19
CA PHE A 80 8.57 -16.64 -12.94
C PHE A 80 9.40 -15.60 -13.68
N LEU A 81 10.23 -14.87 -12.93
CA LEU A 81 11.18 -13.88 -13.44
C LEU A 81 12.60 -14.30 -13.08
N SER A 82 13.55 -14.12 -14.00
CA SER A 82 14.97 -14.28 -13.66
C SER A 82 15.43 -13.19 -12.70
N LYS A 83 16.53 -13.45 -11.97
CA LYS A 83 17.11 -12.50 -11.02
C LYS A 83 17.47 -11.16 -11.69
N GLU A 84 18.06 -11.19 -12.88
CA GLU A 84 18.40 -9.99 -13.63
C GLU A 84 17.15 -9.21 -14.06
N THR A 85 16.14 -9.90 -14.59
CA THR A 85 14.90 -9.27 -15.04
C THR A 85 14.17 -8.65 -13.84
N ALA A 86 13.98 -9.39 -12.75
CA ALA A 86 13.36 -8.89 -11.53
C ALA A 86 14.11 -7.69 -10.93
N SER A 87 15.45 -7.71 -10.93
CA SER A 87 16.26 -6.59 -10.43
C SER A 87 16.06 -5.32 -11.26
N ASN A 88 16.17 -5.39 -12.58
CA ASN A 88 16.04 -4.22 -13.45
C ASN A 88 14.60 -3.67 -13.54
N TYR A 89 13.60 -4.54 -13.44
CA TYR A 89 12.18 -4.16 -13.43
C TYR A 89 11.74 -3.63 -12.05
N TYR A 90 11.90 -4.40 -10.99
CA TYR A 90 11.32 -4.10 -9.68
C TYR A 90 12.23 -3.16 -8.88
N THR A 91 13.49 -3.54 -8.66
CA THR A 91 14.45 -2.72 -7.92
C THR A 91 14.87 -1.49 -8.74
N GLY A 92 15.01 -1.63 -10.06
CA GLY A 92 15.26 -0.55 -11.01
C GLY A 92 14.01 0.29 -11.27
N PHE A 93 13.28 0.02 -12.35
CA PHE A 93 12.22 0.91 -12.83
C PHE A 93 11.12 1.20 -11.80
N CYS A 94 10.55 0.18 -11.18
CA CYS A 94 9.41 0.36 -10.27
C CYS A 94 9.78 1.19 -9.04
N ASN A 95 10.91 0.88 -8.39
CA ASN A 95 11.26 1.49 -7.11
C ASN A 95 12.18 2.73 -7.23
N GLN A 96 12.87 2.92 -8.36
CA GLN A 96 13.76 4.07 -8.59
C GLN A 96 13.19 5.11 -9.56
N VAL A 97 12.14 4.77 -10.33
CA VAL A 97 11.48 5.73 -11.24
C VAL A 97 10.03 5.94 -10.82
N LEU A 98 9.20 4.89 -10.88
CA LEU A 98 7.76 5.03 -10.63
C LEU A 98 7.45 5.43 -9.19
N TRP A 99 8.00 4.72 -8.20
CA TRP A 99 7.74 5.02 -6.79
C TRP A 99 8.04 6.47 -6.40
N PRO A 100 9.23 7.06 -6.65
CA PRO A 100 9.48 8.46 -6.33
C PRO A 100 8.57 9.42 -7.10
N LEU A 101 8.36 9.21 -8.40
CA LEU A 101 7.54 10.12 -9.22
C LEU A 101 6.07 10.07 -8.82
N LEU A 102 5.49 8.90 -8.56
CA LEU A 102 4.11 8.75 -8.09
C LEU A 102 3.89 9.38 -6.70
N HIS A 103 4.97 9.55 -5.93
CA HIS A 103 4.95 10.23 -4.62
C HIS A 103 5.42 11.69 -4.67
N ASN A 104 5.52 12.30 -5.85
CA ASN A 104 5.93 13.70 -6.06
C ASN A 104 7.34 14.01 -5.54
N MET A 105 8.29 13.10 -5.74
CA MET A 105 9.70 13.25 -5.34
C MET A 105 10.64 13.09 -6.54
N PRO A 106 10.55 13.96 -7.56
CA PRO A 106 11.35 13.83 -8.78
C PRO A 106 12.86 13.86 -8.53
N GLU A 107 13.32 14.51 -7.47
CA GLU A 107 14.73 14.56 -7.06
C GLU A 107 15.29 13.19 -6.65
N LYS A 108 14.42 12.21 -6.37
CA LYS A 108 14.78 10.83 -6.03
C LYS A 108 14.68 9.87 -7.22
N ALA A 109 14.17 10.32 -8.36
CA ALA A 109 14.00 9.48 -9.53
C ALA A 109 15.33 9.30 -10.28
N LEU A 110 15.68 8.04 -10.62
CA LEU A 110 16.88 7.69 -11.37
C LEU A 110 16.51 7.00 -12.68
N PHE A 111 16.95 7.55 -13.80
CA PHE A 111 16.62 7.03 -15.13
C PHE A 111 17.71 6.12 -15.68
N ASN A 112 17.29 4.96 -16.23
CA ASN A 112 18.15 4.03 -16.94
C ASN A 112 17.35 3.35 -18.05
N SER A 113 17.86 3.40 -19.29
CA SER A 113 17.18 2.82 -20.46
C SER A 113 17.01 1.31 -20.38
N LYS A 114 17.91 0.58 -19.70
CA LYS A 114 17.78 -0.87 -19.47
C LYS A 114 16.58 -1.19 -18.59
N TRP A 115 16.31 -0.36 -17.58
CA TRP A 115 15.17 -0.55 -16.67
C TRP A 115 13.85 -0.35 -17.40
N LEU A 116 13.78 0.65 -18.29
CA LEU A 116 12.62 0.90 -19.13
C LEU A 116 12.26 -0.31 -20.00
N ALA A 117 13.24 -0.87 -20.72
CA ALA A 117 13.04 -2.04 -21.56
C ALA A 117 12.56 -3.25 -20.74
N LYS A 118 13.15 -3.47 -19.57
CA LYS A 118 12.76 -4.55 -18.66
C LYS A 118 11.38 -4.36 -18.05
N TYR A 119 10.92 -3.13 -17.88
CA TYR A 119 9.56 -2.85 -17.42
C TYR A 119 8.51 -3.27 -18.45
N ARG A 120 8.73 -2.95 -19.73
CA ARG A 120 7.88 -3.42 -20.83
C ARG A 120 7.91 -4.95 -20.93
N GLU A 121 9.11 -5.54 -20.93
CA GLU A 121 9.31 -7.00 -21.01
C GLU A 121 8.55 -7.74 -19.90
N VAL A 122 8.62 -7.27 -18.64
CA VAL A 122 7.91 -7.94 -17.55
C VAL A 122 6.39 -7.84 -17.69
N ASN A 123 5.86 -6.70 -18.14
CA ASN A 123 4.41 -6.60 -18.39
C ASN A 123 3.95 -7.55 -19.50
N GLU A 124 4.76 -7.77 -20.54
CA GLU A 124 4.51 -8.79 -21.57
C GLU A 124 4.58 -10.23 -21.00
N ILE A 125 5.58 -10.52 -20.15
CA ILE A 125 5.68 -11.82 -19.48
C ILE A 125 4.43 -12.07 -18.62
N PHE A 126 3.96 -11.09 -17.84
CA PHE A 126 2.71 -11.23 -17.10
C PHE A 126 1.55 -11.57 -18.03
N ALA A 127 1.43 -10.89 -19.17
CA ALA A 127 0.40 -11.19 -20.17
C ALA A 127 0.52 -12.62 -20.74
N ASP A 128 1.73 -13.11 -20.99
CA ASP A 128 1.98 -14.48 -21.47
C ASP A 128 1.44 -15.55 -20.50
N TYR A 129 1.57 -15.31 -19.19
CA TYR A 129 1.04 -16.22 -18.16
C TYR A 129 -0.47 -16.10 -17.97
N ILE A 130 -1.06 -14.93 -18.22
CA ILE A 130 -2.49 -14.68 -17.95
C ILE A 130 -3.36 -15.14 -19.13
N VAL A 131 -2.99 -14.77 -20.37
CA VAL A 131 -3.79 -15.00 -21.58
C VAL A 131 -4.29 -16.45 -21.74
N PRO A 132 -3.48 -17.51 -21.49
CA PRO A 132 -3.92 -18.89 -21.62
C PRO A 132 -5.05 -19.27 -20.65
N HIS A 133 -5.15 -18.57 -19.52
CA HIS A 133 -6.16 -18.85 -18.53
C HIS A 133 -7.48 -18.15 -18.85
N VAL A 134 -7.49 -17.04 -19.59
CA VAL A 134 -8.68 -16.18 -19.75
C VAL A 134 -9.82 -16.83 -20.53
N GLU A 135 -11.02 -16.75 -19.95
CA GLU A 135 -12.29 -17.20 -20.51
C GLU A 135 -13.23 -16.03 -20.86
N ASN A 136 -14.30 -16.33 -21.61
CA ASN A 136 -15.30 -15.32 -21.94
C ASN A 136 -16.10 -14.96 -20.67
N GLY A 137 -16.27 -13.67 -20.42
CA GLY A 137 -16.99 -13.14 -19.27
C GLY A 137 -16.10 -12.84 -18.06
N ASP A 138 -14.81 -13.19 -18.10
CA ASP A 138 -13.88 -12.97 -16.99
C ASP A 138 -13.76 -11.48 -16.61
N LEU A 139 -13.62 -11.25 -15.29
CA LEU A 139 -13.20 -9.99 -14.71
C LEU A 139 -11.71 -10.07 -14.39
N ILE A 140 -10.88 -9.32 -15.12
CA ILE A 140 -9.44 -9.22 -14.86
C ILE A 140 -9.20 -7.97 -14.02
N TRP A 141 -8.71 -8.15 -12.80
CA TRP A 141 -8.44 -7.07 -11.86
C TRP A 141 -6.95 -6.93 -11.61
N ILE A 142 -6.36 -5.89 -12.22
CA ILE A 142 -4.92 -5.62 -12.21
C ILE A 142 -4.61 -4.60 -11.12
N HIS A 143 -3.54 -4.86 -10.36
CA HIS A 143 -3.14 -4.02 -9.24
C HIS A 143 -1.77 -3.38 -9.43
N ASP A 144 -1.78 -2.10 -9.14
CA ASP A 144 -0.65 -1.28 -8.72
C ASP A 144 0.37 -0.91 -9.80
N TYR A 145 1.25 0.03 -9.43
CA TYR A 145 2.13 0.74 -10.36
C TYR A 145 3.13 -0.15 -11.11
N GLN A 146 3.40 -1.37 -10.65
CA GLN A 146 4.34 -2.24 -11.33
C GLN A 146 3.74 -2.83 -12.64
N LEU A 147 2.41 -2.79 -12.79
CA LEU A 147 1.69 -3.38 -13.92
C LEU A 147 0.87 -2.35 -14.72
N LEU A 148 1.35 -1.10 -14.81
CA LEU A 148 0.61 -0.02 -15.49
C LEU A 148 0.43 -0.25 -17.00
N LEU A 149 1.27 -1.08 -17.64
CA LEU A 149 1.19 -1.39 -19.08
C LEU A 149 0.35 -2.64 -19.38
N LEU A 150 0.15 -3.49 -18.37
CA LEU A 150 -0.53 -4.76 -18.54
C LEU A 150 -1.99 -4.63 -19.06
N PRO A 151 -2.81 -3.65 -18.62
CA PRO A 151 -4.15 -3.51 -19.16
C PRO A 151 -4.20 -3.35 -20.69
N GLY A 152 -3.33 -2.49 -21.26
CA GLY A 152 -3.23 -2.28 -22.71
C GLY A 152 -2.82 -3.55 -23.46
N ILE A 153 -1.78 -4.24 -22.96
CA ILE A 153 -1.28 -5.49 -23.55
C ILE A 153 -2.37 -6.57 -23.56
N LEU A 154 -3.07 -6.76 -22.44
CA LEU A 154 -4.13 -7.77 -22.34
C LEU A 154 -5.30 -7.43 -23.26
N ARG A 155 -5.70 -6.15 -23.34
CA ARG A 155 -6.77 -5.71 -24.23
C ARG A 155 -6.43 -6.04 -25.68
N GLU A 156 -5.24 -5.66 -26.15
CA GLU A 156 -4.79 -5.91 -27.52
C GLU A 156 -4.84 -7.41 -27.87
N ARG A 157 -4.34 -8.25 -26.98
CA ARG A 157 -4.23 -9.70 -27.21
C ARG A 157 -5.58 -10.43 -27.15
N LEU A 158 -6.54 -9.94 -26.37
CA LEU A 158 -7.77 -10.67 -26.04
C LEU A 158 -9.04 -10.10 -26.67
N GLU A 159 -9.15 -8.79 -26.91
CA GLU A 159 -10.42 -8.12 -27.25
C GLU A 159 -11.07 -8.65 -28.55
N LYS A 160 -10.24 -9.07 -29.52
CA LYS A 160 -10.71 -9.67 -30.78
C LYS A 160 -11.26 -11.09 -30.60
N ARG A 161 -10.89 -11.79 -29.52
CA ARG A 161 -11.14 -13.23 -29.33
C ARG A 161 -12.07 -13.53 -28.17
N LYS A 162 -12.11 -12.66 -27.17
CA LYS A 162 -12.83 -12.86 -25.91
C LYS A 162 -13.64 -11.61 -25.55
N VAL A 163 -14.71 -11.82 -24.81
CA VAL A 163 -15.44 -10.77 -24.10
C VAL A 163 -14.90 -10.74 -22.68
N ILE A 164 -14.22 -9.66 -22.29
CA ILE A 164 -13.57 -9.52 -20.98
C ILE A 164 -13.79 -8.13 -20.43
N ARG A 165 -13.75 -8.01 -19.09
CA ARG A 165 -13.67 -6.72 -18.42
C ARG A 165 -12.33 -6.57 -17.70
N ILE A 166 -11.68 -5.44 -17.88
CA ILE A 166 -10.38 -5.13 -17.27
C ILE A 166 -10.58 -3.98 -16.29
N GLY A 167 -10.36 -4.26 -15.01
CA GLY A 167 -10.24 -3.27 -13.96
C GLY A 167 -8.78 -3.04 -13.59
N PHE A 168 -8.39 -1.78 -13.36
CA PHE A 168 -7.09 -1.44 -12.79
C PHE A 168 -7.27 -0.68 -11.47
N PHE A 169 -6.47 -0.99 -10.46
CA PHE A 169 -6.47 -0.26 -9.20
C PHE A 169 -5.07 0.18 -8.79
N LEU A 170 -4.86 1.50 -8.61
CA LEU A 170 -3.59 2.08 -8.17
C LEU A 170 -3.58 2.27 -6.65
N HIS A 171 -2.58 1.68 -5.97
CA HIS A 171 -2.48 1.76 -4.49
C HIS A 171 -1.57 2.90 -4.01
N THR A 172 -0.75 3.45 -4.89
CA THR A 172 -0.03 4.69 -4.64
C THR A 172 -0.96 5.89 -4.85
N PRO A 173 -0.55 7.10 -4.45
CA PRO A 173 -1.15 8.30 -5.03
C PRO A 173 -1.02 8.29 -6.55
N PHE A 174 -1.86 9.08 -7.22
CA PHE A 174 -1.55 9.57 -8.55
C PHE A 174 -0.83 10.93 -8.42
N PRO A 175 0.30 11.14 -9.12
CA PRO A 175 1.13 12.31 -8.95
C PRO A 175 0.46 13.57 -9.47
N ARG A 176 1.04 14.71 -9.10
CA ARG A 176 0.75 15.99 -9.73
C ARG A 176 1.29 16.01 -11.16
N GLU A 177 0.72 16.88 -11.98
CA GLU A 177 1.00 16.98 -13.41
C GLU A 177 2.48 17.22 -13.71
N ASP A 178 3.16 18.07 -12.93
CA ASP A 178 4.59 18.35 -13.05
C ASP A 178 5.45 17.09 -12.85
N SER A 179 5.14 16.30 -11.82
CA SER A 179 5.83 15.04 -11.54
C SER A 179 5.45 13.94 -12.54
N PHE A 180 4.21 13.95 -13.06
CA PHE A 180 3.78 13.01 -14.09
C PHE A 180 4.44 13.31 -15.45
N ALA A 181 4.61 14.58 -15.80
CA ALA A 181 5.25 15.01 -17.04
C ALA A 181 6.71 14.54 -17.14
N ILE A 182 7.40 14.33 -16.02
CA ILE A 182 8.77 13.80 -15.99
C ILE A 182 8.83 12.33 -16.42
N LEU A 183 7.73 11.57 -16.31
CA LEU A 183 7.72 10.13 -16.53
C LEU A 183 7.87 9.78 -18.03
N PRO A 184 8.93 9.05 -18.44
CA PRO A 184 9.17 8.75 -19.86
C PRO A 184 8.10 7.88 -20.52
N LEU A 185 7.40 7.05 -19.74
CA LEU A 185 6.32 6.16 -20.23
C LEU A 185 4.93 6.78 -20.10
N ARG A 186 4.80 8.07 -19.80
CA ARG A 186 3.48 8.68 -19.52
C ARG A 186 2.44 8.39 -20.59
N GLU A 187 2.81 8.46 -21.88
CA GLU A 187 1.90 8.18 -23.00
C GLU A 187 1.49 6.71 -23.05
N GLU A 188 2.45 5.79 -22.93
CA GLU A 188 2.17 4.34 -22.91
C GLU A 188 1.31 3.95 -21.70
N ILE A 189 1.55 4.57 -20.54
CA ILE A 189 0.78 4.36 -19.31
C ILE A 189 -0.64 4.88 -19.50
N CYS A 190 -0.83 6.10 -20.02
CA CYS A 190 -2.15 6.64 -20.29
C CYS A 190 -2.92 5.76 -21.29
N ASN A 191 -2.29 5.34 -22.39
CA ASN A 191 -2.90 4.43 -23.37
C ASN A 191 -3.33 3.10 -22.75
N SER A 192 -2.48 2.52 -21.92
CA SER A 192 -2.79 1.27 -21.22
C SER A 192 -3.93 1.45 -20.21
N ILE A 193 -3.89 2.48 -19.37
CA ILE A 193 -4.97 2.78 -18.41
C ILE A 193 -6.30 3.01 -19.15
N LEU A 194 -6.28 3.74 -20.26
CA LEU A 194 -7.46 3.98 -21.10
C LEU A 194 -7.95 2.74 -21.87
N SER A 195 -7.24 1.61 -21.78
CA SER A 195 -7.70 0.30 -22.27
C SER A 195 -8.52 -0.47 -21.21
N CYS A 196 -8.64 0.04 -19.99
CA CYS A 196 -9.49 -0.52 -18.94
C CYS A 196 -10.98 -0.24 -19.21
N ASP A 197 -11.85 -0.93 -18.48
CA ASP A 197 -13.27 -0.58 -18.37
C ASP A 197 -13.54 0.21 -17.07
N LEU A 198 -12.77 -0.07 -16.01
CA LEU A 198 -12.81 0.66 -14.74
C LEU A 198 -11.39 0.90 -14.20
N VAL A 199 -11.12 2.13 -13.77
CA VAL A 199 -9.90 2.50 -13.05
C VAL A 199 -10.27 3.00 -11.66
N GLY A 200 -9.68 2.39 -10.63
CA GLY A 200 -9.93 2.73 -9.24
C GLY A 200 -8.70 3.35 -8.56
N LEU A 201 -8.93 4.38 -7.75
CA LEU A 201 -7.93 4.99 -6.89
C LEU A 201 -8.46 5.14 -5.45
N HIS A 202 -7.61 5.45 -4.49
CA HIS A 202 -8.04 5.52 -3.09
C HIS A 202 -9.01 6.64 -2.75
N ILE A 203 -8.78 7.84 -3.29
CA ILE A 203 -9.56 9.05 -2.99
C ILE A 203 -9.84 9.85 -4.26
N LYS A 204 -10.86 10.71 -4.21
CA LYS A 204 -11.26 11.57 -5.32
C LYS A 204 -10.11 12.40 -5.88
N ASP A 205 -9.30 13.02 -5.02
CA ASP A 205 -8.16 13.85 -5.45
C ASP A 205 -7.18 13.11 -6.38
N TYR A 206 -7.02 11.79 -6.21
CA TYR A 206 -6.15 11.00 -7.09
C TYR A 206 -6.85 10.66 -8.40
N ALA A 207 -8.14 10.36 -8.38
CA ALA A 207 -8.95 10.12 -9.58
C ALA A 207 -9.00 11.35 -10.48
N ASP A 208 -9.25 12.53 -9.89
CA ASP A 208 -9.25 13.80 -10.61
C ASP A 208 -7.88 14.07 -11.28
N ARG A 209 -6.78 13.79 -10.57
CA ARG A 209 -5.43 13.94 -11.13
C ARG A 209 -5.12 12.97 -12.25
N LEU A 210 -5.61 11.73 -12.17
CA LEU A 210 -5.49 10.78 -13.28
C LEU A 210 -6.20 11.29 -14.52
N ILE A 211 -7.44 11.77 -14.36
CA ILE A 211 -8.25 12.34 -15.46
C ILE A 211 -7.48 13.49 -16.12
N SER A 212 -7.07 14.49 -15.34
CA SER A 212 -6.31 15.63 -15.88
C SER A 212 -4.95 15.22 -16.46
N GLY A 213 -4.27 14.24 -15.86
CA GLY A 213 -3.00 13.72 -16.37
C GLY A 213 -3.14 13.02 -17.72
N CYS A 214 -4.20 12.24 -17.92
CA CYS A 214 -4.51 11.61 -19.22
C CYS A 214 -4.86 12.65 -20.29
N GLU A 215 -5.69 13.64 -19.94
CA GLU A 215 -6.07 14.75 -20.85
C GLU A 215 -4.87 15.59 -21.28
N ALA A 216 -3.92 15.83 -20.37
CA ALA A 216 -2.71 16.60 -20.68
C ALA A 216 -1.69 15.84 -21.53
N VAL A 217 -1.70 14.50 -21.48
CA VAL A 217 -0.69 13.65 -22.15
C VAL A 217 -1.15 13.15 -23.51
N LEU A 218 -2.43 12.85 -23.69
CA LEU A 218 -2.96 12.27 -24.92
C LEU A 218 -3.94 13.23 -25.60
N GLU A 219 -3.76 13.39 -26.91
CA GLU A 219 -4.74 14.08 -27.75
C GLU A 219 -6.04 13.26 -27.84
N GLU A 220 -7.17 13.92 -28.13
CA GLU A 220 -8.49 13.29 -28.33
C GLU A 220 -9.10 12.58 -27.11
N VAL A 221 -8.53 12.75 -25.91
CA VAL A 221 -9.19 12.34 -24.67
C VAL A 221 -10.28 13.36 -24.34
N HIS A 222 -11.53 12.90 -24.30
CA HIS A 222 -12.66 13.71 -23.84
C HIS A 222 -13.02 13.32 -22.41
N CYS A 223 -12.99 14.29 -21.51
CA CYS A 223 -13.25 14.08 -20.08
C CYS A 223 -14.69 14.45 -19.72
N SER A 224 -15.38 13.57 -18.99
CA SER A 224 -16.50 13.93 -18.13
C SER A 224 -16.09 13.76 -16.66
N PRO A 225 -16.87 14.24 -15.67
CA PRO A 225 -16.48 14.19 -14.27
C PRO A 225 -16.13 12.80 -13.69
N HIS A 226 -16.62 11.71 -14.31
CA HIS A 226 -16.43 10.33 -13.84
C HIS A 226 -15.97 9.35 -14.94
N ASP A 227 -15.71 9.85 -16.15
CA ASP A 227 -15.32 9.00 -17.26
C ASP A 227 -14.37 9.71 -18.24
N LEU A 228 -13.56 8.88 -18.91
CA LEU A 228 -12.65 9.28 -19.98
C LEU A 228 -13.10 8.60 -21.26
N HIS A 229 -13.23 9.36 -22.34
CA HIS A 229 -13.54 8.84 -23.66
C HIS A 229 -12.30 8.91 -24.55
N TYR A 230 -11.87 7.77 -25.09
CA TYR A 230 -10.67 7.66 -25.91
C TYR A 230 -10.82 6.58 -26.98
N HIS A 231 -10.57 6.91 -28.25
CA HIS A 231 -10.73 6.00 -29.40
C HIS A 231 -12.05 5.21 -29.42
N GLY A 232 -13.16 5.87 -29.10
CA GLY A 232 -14.49 5.26 -29.05
C GLY A 232 -14.76 4.38 -27.83
N ARG A 233 -13.79 4.28 -26.90
CA ARG A 233 -13.93 3.58 -25.62
C ARG A 233 -14.26 4.56 -24.50
N LYS A 234 -15.00 4.08 -23.51
CA LYS A 234 -15.40 4.82 -22.30
C LYS A 234 -14.77 4.18 -21.06
N VAL A 235 -13.86 4.86 -20.39
CA VAL A 235 -13.22 4.34 -19.18
C VAL A 235 -13.82 5.02 -17.97
N MET A 236 -14.43 4.23 -17.07
CA MET A 236 -14.92 4.75 -15.80
C MET A 236 -13.74 4.99 -14.87
N VAL A 237 -13.68 6.15 -14.23
CA VAL A 237 -12.66 6.47 -13.23
C VAL A 237 -13.35 6.78 -11.90
N GLU A 238 -13.09 5.95 -10.91
CA GLU A 238 -13.79 5.99 -9.62
C GLU A 238 -12.82 5.89 -8.44
N HIS A 239 -13.31 6.19 -7.25
CA HIS A 239 -12.52 6.06 -6.02
C HIS A 239 -13.08 5.01 -5.06
N PHE A 240 -12.20 4.15 -4.55
CA PHE A 240 -12.49 3.13 -3.57
C PHE A 240 -11.41 3.15 -2.49
N ALA A 241 -11.76 3.67 -1.31
CA ALA A 241 -10.88 3.65 -0.16
C ALA A 241 -10.67 2.20 0.29
N ILE A 242 -9.43 1.71 0.22
CA ILE A 242 -9.07 0.40 0.76
C ILE A 242 -9.11 0.46 2.29
N GLY A 243 -9.64 -0.60 2.90
CA GLY A 243 -9.66 -0.79 4.34
C GLY A 243 -8.87 -2.02 4.75
N ILE A 244 -8.99 -2.38 6.02
CA ILE A 244 -8.47 -3.63 6.59
C ILE A 244 -9.61 -4.61 6.86
N ASP A 245 -9.28 -5.80 7.36
CA ASP A 245 -10.19 -6.61 8.14
C ASP A 245 -10.03 -6.26 9.62
N PRO A 246 -10.92 -5.44 10.23
CA PRO A 246 -10.73 -5.00 11.60
C PRO A 246 -11.06 -6.10 12.63
N ASP A 247 -11.85 -7.11 12.28
CA ASP A 247 -12.22 -8.18 13.21
C ASP A 247 -11.01 -9.05 13.58
N SER A 248 -10.16 -9.43 12.62
CA SER A 248 -8.94 -10.19 12.93
C SER A 248 -8.00 -9.49 13.91
N PHE A 249 -7.85 -8.16 13.82
CA PHE A 249 -7.09 -7.38 14.81
C PHE A 249 -7.75 -7.41 16.19
N ARG A 250 -9.07 -7.18 16.25
CA ARG A 250 -9.83 -7.21 17.51
C ARG A 250 -9.76 -8.57 18.20
N GLU A 251 -9.92 -9.64 17.44
CA GLU A 251 -9.89 -11.00 17.95
C GLU A 251 -8.48 -11.34 18.46
N THR A 252 -7.46 -10.98 17.68
CA THR A 252 -6.05 -11.22 18.04
C THR A 252 -5.66 -10.49 19.33
N VAL A 253 -6.07 -9.22 19.48
CA VAL A 253 -5.83 -8.44 20.72
C VAL A 253 -6.42 -9.14 21.94
N ASN A 254 -7.56 -9.82 21.81
CA ASN A 254 -8.24 -10.50 22.92
C ASN A 254 -7.68 -11.91 23.22
N THR A 255 -6.70 -12.39 22.47
CA THR A 255 -6.06 -13.69 22.76
C THR A 255 -5.23 -13.63 24.05
N ALA A 256 -5.17 -14.74 24.79
CA ALA A 256 -4.43 -14.80 26.05
C ALA A 256 -2.94 -14.48 25.89
N GLY A 257 -2.32 -14.90 24.78
CA GLY A 257 -0.92 -14.61 24.47
C GLY A 257 -0.67 -13.11 24.33
N VAL A 258 -1.49 -12.41 23.55
CA VAL A 258 -1.39 -10.97 23.33
C VAL A 258 -1.72 -10.18 24.60
N GLN A 259 -2.76 -10.56 25.34
CA GLN A 259 -3.10 -9.92 26.62
C GLN A 259 -1.97 -10.05 27.66
N SER A 260 -1.29 -11.20 27.70
CA SER A 260 -0.11 -11.38 28.54
C SER A 260 1.05 -10.47 28.10
N GLN A 261 1.29 -10.33 26.78
CA GLN A 261 2.31 -9.43 26.25
C GLN A 261 1.99 -7.96 26.58
N ILE A 262 0.75 -7.52 26.42
CA ILE A 262 0.29 -6.18 26.80
C ILE A 262 0.58 -5.93 28.28
N SER A 263 0.16 -6.85 29.15
CA SER A 263 0.36 -6.73 30.61
C SER A 263 1.84 -6.63 31.01
N LEU A 264 2.73 -7.38 30.34
CA LEU A 264 4.18 -7.33 30.58
C LEU A 264 4.79 -6.01 30.09
N SER A 265 4.36 -5.53 28.93
CA SER A 265 4.80 -4.27 28.36
C SER A 265 4.34 -3.08 29.21
N GLU A 266 3.09 -3.09 29.69
CA GLU A 266 2.55 -2.06 30.59
C GLU A 266 3.35 -1.94 31.90
N ARG A 267 3.87 -3.06 32.43
CA ARG A 267 4.79 -3.03 33.58
C ARG A 267 6.13 -2.42 33.23
N SER A 268 6.69 -2.75 32.06
CA SER A 268 7.98 -2.21 31.59
C SER A 268 7.92 -0.70 31.34
N PHE A 269 6.77 -0.19 30.91
CA PHE A 269 6.51 1.22 30.65
C PHE A 269 5.64 1.89 31.72
N ALA A 270 5.60 1.34 32.93
CA ALA A 270 4.76 1.85 34.01
C ALA A 270 5.04 3.34 34.28
N GLY A 271 3.97 4.13 34.37
CA GLY A 271 4.05 5.58 34.58
C GLY A 271 4.47 6.39 33.34
N ARG A 272 4.62 5.74 32.18
CA ARG A 272 5.00 6.39 30.92
C ARG A 272 3.90 6.26 29.87
N LYS A 273 3.71 7.31 29.08
CA LYS A 273 2.90 7.32 27.88
C LYS A 273 3.66 6.73 26.71
N ILE A 274 2.97 6.00 25.85
CA ILE A 274 3.58 5.34 24.68
C ILE A 274 3.08 6.00 23.40
N ILE A 275 4.03 6.54 22.62
CA ILE A 275 3.81 6.94 21.23
C ILE A 275 4.35 5.83 20.34
N LEU A 276 3.58 5.42 19.34
CA LEU A 276 3.95 4.36 18.41
C LEU A 276 4.04 4.89 16.98
N GLY A 277 5.15 4.57 16.32
CA GLY A 277 5.30 4.65 14.86
C GLY A 277 5.60 3.26 14.30
N VAL A 278 4.80 2.81 13.33
CA VAL A 278 5.03 1.54 12.61
C VAL A 278 5.07 1.85 11.13
N ASP A 279 6.20 1.60 10.49
CA ASP A 279 6.38 1.90 9.08
C ASP A 279 7.36 0.93 8.43
N ARG A 280 7.21 0.70 7.13
CA ARG A 280 8.36 0.26 6.32
C ARG A 280 9.40 1.37 6.34
N LEU A 281 10.69 1.01 6.40
CA LEU A 281 11.78 1.95 6.21
C LEU A 281 11.73 2.47 4.77
N ASP A 282 10.96 3.54 4.54
CA ASP A 282 10.67 4.12 3.24
C ASP A 282 10.59 5.64 3.40
N TYR A 283 11.18 6.38 2.46
CA TYR A 283 11.34 7.83 2.61
C TYR A 283 10.00 8.57 2.60
N ILE A 284 8.96 7.96 2.06
CA ILE A 284 7.60 8.54 2.06
C ILE A 284 6.98 8.58 3.46
N LYS A 285 7.49 7.78 4.41
CA LYS A 285 6.88 7.60 5.74
C LYS A 285 7.22 8.68 6.75
N GLY A 286 8.13 9.59 6.41
CA GLY A 286 8.43 10.76 7.22
C GLY A 286 8.96 10.43 8.62
N MET A 287 9.74 9.35 8.76
CA MET A 287 10.37 8.99 10.03
C MET A 287 11.31 10.08 10.57
N PRO A 288 12.16 10.74 9.75
CA PRO A 288 12.97 11.85 10.23
C PRO A 288 12.13 13.00 10.82
N GLN A 289 11.00 13.30 10.20
CA GLN A 289 10.04 14.32 10.64
C GLN A 289 9.41 13.92 11.99
N ARG A 290 8.99 12.65 12.14
CA ARG A 290 8.47 12.11 13.42
C ARG A 290 9.48 12.29 14.54
N LEU A 291 10.71 11.85 14.30
CA LEU A 291 11.79 11.92 15.27
C LEU A 291 12.13 13.38 15.63
N ALA A 292 12.08 14.29 14.66
CA ALA A 292 12.32 15.71 14.89
C ALA A 292 11.20 16.33 15.74
N ALA A 293 9.94 16.00 15.47
CA ALA A 293 8.80 16.45 16.25
C ALA A 293 8.85 15.92 17.69
N PHE A 294 9.29 14.67 17.88
CA PHE A 294 9.46 14.10 19.21
C PHE A 294 10.64 14.73 19.99
N ASP A 295 11.78 15.01 19.33
CA ASP A 295 12.88 15.79 19.95
C ASP A 295 12.39 17.17 20.37
N LYS A 296 11.62 17.85 19.50
CA LYS A 296 11.07 19.17 19.76
C LYS A 296 10.04 19.17 20.90
N LEU A 297 9.20 18.14 21.00
CA LEU A 297 8.31 17.94 22.15
C LEU A 297 9.09 17.90 23.46
N LEU A 298 10.18 17.12 23.52
CA LEU A 298 10.97 16.98 24.74
C LEU A 298 11.72 18.27 25.11
N ASP A 299 12.05 19.10 24.12
CA ASP A 299 12.63 20.44 24.35
C ASP A 299 11.60 21.45 24.87
N ASP A 300 10.42 21.50 24.23
CA ASP A 300 9.40 22.52 24.51
C ASP A 300 8.56 22.20 25.74
N PHE A 301 8.37 20.91 26.02
CA PHE A 301 7.55 20.38 27.11
C PHE A 301 8.39 19.41 27.96
N PRO A 302 9.40 19.92 28.68
CA PRO A 302 10.35 19.09 29.43
C PRO A 302 9.70 18.24 30.54
N GLU A 303 8.46 18.54 30.94
CA GLU A 303 7.66 17.72 31.85
C GLU A 303 7.37 16.31 31.34
N TRP A 304 7.50 16.09 30.02
CA TRP A 304 7.37 14.78 29.38
C TRP A 304 8.65 13.94 29.44
N VAL A 305 9.81 14.54 29.69
CA VAL A 305 11.08 13.80 29.81
C VAL A 305 10.98 12.80 30.97
N GLY A 306 11.12 11.51 30.66
CA GLY A 306 10.96 10.41 31.61
C GLY A 306 9.54 9.87 31.74
N LYS A 307 8.55 10.55 31.17
CA LYS A 307 7.11 10.21 31.23
C LYS A 307 6.49 9.85 29.88
N VAL A 308 7.22 9.98 28.77
CA VAL A 308 6.77 9.54 27.45
C VAL A 308 7.88 8.77 26.75
N VAL A 309 7.54 7.75 25.97
CA VAL A 309 8.47 7.04 25.10
C VAL A 309 7.92 6.99 23.67
N LEU A 310 8.82 7.02 22.70
CA LEU A 310 8.52 6.70 21.30
C LEU A 310 9.02 5.30 20.99
N ILE A 311 8.12 4.41 20.60
CA ILE A 311 8.45 3.11 20.02
C ILE A 311 8.34 3.25 18.50
N GLN A 312 9.46 3.09 17.80
CA GLN A 312 9.53 3.11 16.34
C GLN A 312 9.86 1.72 15.81
N VAL A 313 8.89 1.07 15.19
CA VAL A 313 9.10 -0.14 14.39
C VAL A 313 9.37 0.27 12.95
N ALA A 314 10.58 -0.04 12.45
CA ALA A 314 10.99 0.21 11.08
C ALA A 314 11.21 -1.13 10.37
N VAL A 315 10.24 -1.55 9.56
CA VAL A 315 10.31 -2.81 8.82
C VAL A 315 11.29 -2.66 7.66
N PRO A 316 12.33 -3.51 7.55
CA PRO A 316 13.27 -3.50 6.42
C PRO A 316 12.55 -3.54 5.07
N SER A 317 12.94 -2.67 4.15
CA SER A 317 12.34 -2.60 2.81
C SER A 317 13.38 -2.18 1.78
N ARG A 318 13.42 -2.88 0.64
CA ARG A 318 14.24 -2.50 -0.53
C ARG A 318 15.70 -2.21 -0.17
N THR A 319 16.31 -3.08 0.63
CA THR A 319 17.65 -2.89 1.21
C THR A 319 18.77 -2.74 0.17
N ASP A 320 18.54 -3.21 -1.05
CA ASP A 320 19.50 -3.10 -2.16
C ASP A 320 19.48 -1.72 -2.85
N VAL A 321 18.58 -0.82 -2.43
CA VAL A 321 18.46 0.54 -2.97
C VAL A 321 19.24 1.54 -2.11
N LEU A 322 20.17 2.27 -2.73
CA LEU A 322 21.03 3.25 -2.06
C LEU A 322 20.26 4.30 -1.22
N GLU A 323 19.15 4.84 -1.75
CA GLU A 323 18.35 5.83 -1.02
C GLU A 323 17.74 5.28 0.28
N TYR A 324 17.44 3.97 0.32
CA TYR A 324 16.93 3.31 1.53
C TYR A 324 18.03 3.11 2.57
N ALA A 325 19.25 2.78 2.12
CA ALA A 325 20.42 2.72 3.00
C ALA A 325 20.74 4.10 3.62
N LYS A 326 20.73 5.17 2.82
CA LYS A 326 20.92 6.54 3.31
C LYS A 326 19.84 6.95 4.32
N LEU A 327 18.58 6.60 4.06
CA LEU A 327 17.49 6.86 4.98
C LEU A 327 17.70 6.13 6.30
N ARG A 328 18.13 4.86 6.25
CA ARG A 328 18.46 4.08 7.45
C ARG A 328 19.50 4.79 8.30
N ASP A 329 20.62 5.19 7.70
CA ASP A 329 21.70 5.89 8.40
C ASP A 329 21.22 7.21 9.01
N ALA A 330 20.37 7.95 8.30
CA ALA A 330 19.79 9.19 8.79
C ALA A 330 18.90 8.96 10.02
N VAL A 331 18.01 7.96 9.96
CA VAL A 331 17.11 7.58 11.04
C VAL A 331 17.90 7.10 12.26
N GLU A 332 18.82 6.15 12.09
CA GLU A 332 19.62 5.59 13.19
C GLU A 332 20.50 6.67 13.86
N ARG A 333 21.11 7.55 13.06
CA ARG A 333 21.86 8.71 13.59
C ARG A 333 20.98 9.64 14.40
N GLN A 334 19.77 9.94 13.92
CA GLN A 334 18.84 10.81 14.62
C GLN A 334 18.34 10.18 15.93
N VAL A 335 18.01 8.89 15.93
CA VAL A 335 17.68 8.14 17.14
C VAL A 335 18.81 8.22 18.15
N GLY A 336 20.05 7.94 17.73
CA GLY A 336 21.23 8.01 18.60
C GLY A 336 21.46 9.40 19.19
N ARG A 337 21.31 10.45 18.38
CA ARG A 337 21.43 11.85 18.83
C ARG A 337 20.36 12.21 19.86
N ILE A 338 19.08 11.89 19.61
CA ILE A 338 17.97 12.23 20.50
C ILE A 338 18.08 11.45 21.82
N ASN A 339 18.37 10.15 21.74
CA ASN A 339 18.61 9.34 22.93
C ASN A 339 19.80 9.87 23.72
N GLY A 340 20.94 10.20 23.08
CA GLY A 340 22.10 10.79 23.76
C GLY A 340 21.82 12.13 24.45
N LYS A 341 20.87 12.91 23.92
CA LYS A 341 20.46 14.21 24.48
C LYS A 341 19.52 14.07 25.68
N HIS A 342 18.55 13.16 25.61
CA HIS A 342 17.40 13.13 26.54
C HIS A 342 17.34 11.90 27.46
N SER A 343 18.20 10.90 27.27
CA SER A 343 18.19 9.70 28.13
C SER A 343 18.65 10.00 29.55
N ARG A 344 18.21 9.14 30.48
CA ARG A 344 18.73 9.02 31.85
C ARG A 344 19.15 7.58 32.07
N ILE A 345 19.76 7.29 33.23
CA ILE A 345 20.21 5.93 33.58
C ILE A 345 19.05 4.92 33.51
N ASP A 346 17.84 5.35 33.86
CA ASP A 346 16.62 4.54 33.96
C ASP A 346 15.61 4.81 32.83
N TYR A 347 15.96 5.62 31.82
CA TYR A 347 15.04 6.12 30.81
C TYR A 347 15.71 6.27 29.44
N THR A 348 15.13 5.61 28.44
CA THR A 348 15.45 5.79 27.03
C THR A 348 14.23 6.38 26.31
N PRO A 349 14.33 7.56 25.68
CA PRO A 349 13.19 8.23 25.08
C PRO A 349 12.70 7.54 23.80
N ILE A 350 13.60 6.94 23.02
CA ILE A 350 13.25 6.26 21.75
C ILE A 350 13.71 4.80 21.76
N HIS A 351 12.75 3.91 21.61
CA HIS A 351 12.96 2.48 21.35
C HIS A 351 12.81 2.22 19.85
N TYR A 352 13.93 2.05 19.14
CA TYR A 352 13.95 1.81 17.69
C TYR A 352 14.19 0.33 17.39
N MET A 353 13.35 -0.24 16.52
CA MET A 353 13.39 -1.65 16.13
C MET A 353 13.46 -1.76 14.60
N TYR A 354 14.63 -2.13 14.06
CA TYR A 354 14.80 -2.42 12.64
C TYR A 354 14.59 -3.92 12.36
N LYS A 355 13.33 -4.35 12.41
CA LYS A 355 12.94 -5.75 12.16
C LYS A 355 11.47 -5.83 11.75
N SER A 356 11.10 -6.94 11.11
CA SER A 356 9.69 -7.33 11.02
C SER A 356 9.20 -7.78 12.39
N VAL A 357 7.94 -7.49 12.68
CA VAL A 357 7.28 -7.86 13.94
C VAL A 357 6.14 -8.83 13.61
N PRO A 358 6.02 -9.97 14.33
CA PRO A 358 4.89 -10.88 14.16
C PRO A 358 3.55 -10.19 14.40
N PHE A 359 2.49 -10.69 13.76
CA PHE A 359 1.17 -10.06 13.81
C PHE A 359 0.62 -9.88 15.24
N GLU A 360 0.79 -10.88 16.10
CA GLU A 360 0.39 -10.82 17.51
C GLU A 360 1.15 -9.74 18.30
N GLU A 361 2.47 -9.67 18.13
CA GLU A 361 3.31 -8.63 18.77
C GLU A 361 2.92 -7.24 18.24
N LEU A 362 2.61 -7.11 16.94
CA LEU A 362 2.14 -5.85 16.36
C LEU A 362 0.78 -5.42 16.93
N CYS A 363 -0.16 -6.36 17.10
CA CYS A 363 -1.45 -6.08 17.75
C CYS A 363 -1.26 -5.62 19.20
N ALA A 364 -0.34 -6.24 19.95
CA ALA A 364 0.01 -5.84 21.30
C ALA A 364 0.58 -4.40 21.34
N LEU A 365 1.50 -4.08 20.43
CA LEU A 365 2.06 -2.73 20.29
C LEU A 365 0.97 -1.69 20.02
N TYR A 366 0.05 -1.98 19.09
CA TYR A 366 -1.07 -1.10 18.82
C TYR A 366 -1.96 -0.90 20.05
N ALA A 367 -2.38 -1.97 20.72
CA ALA A 367 -3.30 -1.90 21.86
C ALA A 367 -2.72 -1.14 23.07
N MET A 368 -1.41 -1.23 23.31
CA MET A 368 -0.76 -0.56 24.44
C MET A 368 -0.42 0.91 24.18
N ALA A 369 -0.37 1.36 22.92
CA ALA A 369 0.04 2.71 22.58
C ALA A 369 -1.05 3.75 22.88
N ASP A 370 -0.72 4.78 23.67
CA ASP A 370 -1.61 5.91 23.95
C ASP A 370 -1.80 6.81 22.73
N VAL A 371 -0.77 6.89 21.88
CA VAL A 371 -0.76 7.69 20.67
C VAL A 371 -0.15 6.89 19.52
N CYS A 372 -0.79 6.85 18.37
CA CYS A 372 -0.14 6.43 17.12
C CYS A 372 0.15 7.66 16.26
N PHE A 373 1.41 7.83 15.84
CA PHE A 373 1.82 8.99 15.06
C PHE A 373 2.24 8.59 13.65
N ILE A 374 1.38 8.89 12.67
CA ILE A 374 1.63 8.68 11.24
C ILE A 374 2.07 9.99 10.60
N SER A 375 3.37 10.10 10.29
CA SER A 375 4.00 11.32 9.78
C SER A 375 4.35 11.27 8.29
N SER A 376 3.69 10.39 7.52
CA SER A 376 4.01 10.19 6.12
C SER A 376 3.95 11.50 5.33
N ILE A 377 5.01 11.81 4.58
CA ILE A 377 5.08 13.02 3.75
C ILE A 377 4.28 12.87 2.45
N GLN A 378 4.00 11.62 2.05
CA GLN A 378 3.06 11.27 1.00
C GLN A 378 2.68 9.79 1.18
N ASP A 379 1.39 9.43 1.11
CA ASP A 379 0.97 8.02 1.22
C ASP A 379 -0.38 7.80 0.52
N GLY A 380 -0.48 6.79 -0.34
CA GLY A 380 -1.71 6.52 -1.10
C GLY A 380 -2.89 6.23 -0.17
N MET A 381 -2.76 5.19 0.63
CA MET A 381 -3.59 4.94 1.81
C MET A 381 -2.69 4.39 2.92
N ASN A 382 -2.84 4.91 4.14
CA ASN A 382 -2.07 4.45 5.28
C ASN A 382 -2.88 3.47 6.13
N LEU A 383 -2.67 2.17 5.93
CA LEU A 383 -3.45 1.15 6.65
C LEU A 383 -3.04 0.98 8.12
N VAL A 384 -1.81 1.32 8.50
CA VAL A 384 -1.36 1.35 9.91
C VAL A 384 -2.31 2.20 10.76
N SER A 385 -2.82 3.31 10.22
CA SER A 385 -3.82 4.13 10.91
C SER A 385 -5.15 3.40 11.19
N TYR A 386 -5.59 2.52 10.29
CA TYR A 386 -6.78 1.68 10.47
C TYR A 386 -6.50 0.55 11.46
N GLU A 387 -5.34 -0.09 11.36
CA GLU A 387 -4.89 -1.18 12.23
C GLU A 387 -4.81 -0.69 13.68
N TYR A 388 -4.23 0.48 13.91
CA TYR A 388 -4.20 1.10 15.23
C TYR A 388 -5.61 1.30 15.79
N VAL A 389 -6.51 1.93 15.04
CA VAL A 389 -7.89 2.17 15.48
C VAL A 389 -8.62 0.86 15.78
N ALA A 390 -8.38 -0.21 15.00
CA ALA A 390 -8.99 -1.51 15.23
C ALA A 390 -8.59 -2.15 16.56
N CYS A 391 -7.37 -1.89 17.06
CA CYS A 391 -6.84 -2.42 18.32
C CYS A 391 -7.14 -1.55 19.56
N GLN A 392 -7.88 -0.45 19.42
CA GLN A 392 -7.99 0.58 20.47
C GLN A 392 -9.31 0.51 21.26
N GLN A 393 -10.00 -0.65 21.32
CA GLN A 393 -11.30 -0.74 22.00
C GLN A 393 -11.25 -0.38 23.48
N ASP A 394 -10.18 -0.75 24.19
CA ASP A 394 -10.09 -0.51 25.64
C ASP A 394 -9.40 0.82 25.95
N ARG A 395 -8.28 1.10 25.29
CA ARG A 395 -7.42 2.25 25.61
C ARG A 395 -7.93 3.59 25.06
N LYS A 396 -8.64 3.56 23.93
CA LYS A 396 -9.15 4.77 23.24
C LYS A 396 -8.03 5.81 23.01
N GLY A 397 -6.90 5.34 22.50
CA GLY A 397 -5.73 6.15 22.20
C GLY A 397 -5.96 7.10 21.02
N VAL A 398 -5.04 8.05 20.85
CA VAL A 398 -5.18 9.15 19.91
C VAL A 398 -4.38 8.85 18.64
N LEU A 399 -5.01 9.05 17.48
CA LEU A 399 -4.36 8.93 16.18
C LEU A 399 -3.91 10.32 15.71
N LEU A 400 -2.60 10.54 15.58
CA LEU A 400 -2.01 11.68 14.86
C LEU A 400 -1.74 11.24 13.43
N LEU A 401 -2.29 11.98 12.47
CA LEU A 401 -2.30 11.56 11.08
C LEU A 401 -1.88 12.70 10.15
N SER A 402 -0.84 12.45 9.36
CA SER A 402 -0.38 13.39 8.35
C SER A 402 -1.48 13.67 7.31
N GLN A 403 -1.66 14.95 7.00
CA GLN A 403 -2.56 15.44 5.95
C GLN A 403 -2.22 14.91 4.54
N TYR A 404 -1.02 14.35 4.34
CA TYR A 404 -0.55 13.81 3.07
C TYR A 404 -0.85 12.31 2.88
N THR A 405 -1.68 11.74 3.75
CA THR A 405 -2.18 10.36 3.62
C THR A 405 -3.59 10.36 3.07
N GLY A 406 -3.93 9.38 2.21
CA GLY A 406 -5.34 9.17 1.84
C GLY A 406 -6.25 8.91 3.05
N ALA A 407 -5.71 8.36 4.14
CA ALA A 407 -6.44 8.08 5.37
C ALA A 407 -6.94 9.35 6.08
N ALA A 408 -6.23 10.48 5.94
CA ALA A 408 -6.65 11.76 6.53
C ALA A 408 -8.00 12.27 6.00
N LYS A 409 -8.38 11.86 4.78
CA LYS A 409 -9.71 12.17 4.21
C LYS A 409 -10.82 11.27 4.75
N MET A 410 -10.46 10.15 5.37
CA MET A 410 -11.39 9.11 5.78
C MET A 410 -11.60 9.06 7.30
N LEU A 411 -10.61 9.43 8.12
CA LEU A 411 -10.61 9.24 9.57
C LEU A 411 -10.83 10.59 10.31
N PRO A 412 -12.09 11.02 10.54
CA PRO A 412 -12.40 12.36 11.06
C PRO A 412 -11.98 12.59 12.51
N GLY A 413 -11.85 11.53 13.31
CA GLY A 413 -11.42 11.65 14.71
C GLY A 413 -9.91 11.83 14.89
N ALA A 414 -9.11 11.71 13.82
CA ALA A 414 -7.66 11.87 13.89
C ALA A 414 -7.26 13.34 14.12
N LEU A 415 -6.16 13.56 14.84
CA LEU A 415 -5.49 14.86 14.90
C LEU A 415 -4.62 15.01 13.65
N ILE A 416 -5.04 15.89 12.74
CA ILE A 416 -4.36 16.08 11.46
C ILE A 416 -3.11 16.94 11.65
N THR A 417 -1.98 16.45 11.15
CA THR A 417 -0.69 17.15 11.24
C THR A 417 -0.10 17.44 9.86
N ASN A 418 0.70 18.49 9.78
CA ASN A 418 1.59 18.73 8.66
C ASN A 418 3.01 18.28 9.07
N PRO A 419 3.54 17.14 8.60
CA PRO A 419 4.84 16.61 9.02
C PRO A 419 6.02 17.53 8.69
N TRP A 420 5.83 18.55 7.85
CA TRP A 420 6.86 19.56 7.54
C TRP A 420 6.94 20.69 8.59
N ASP A 421 5.93 20.81 9.46
CA ASP A 421 5.88 21.79 10.53
C ASP A 421 6.22 21.12 11.86
N THR A 422 7.53 21.01 12.14
CA THR A 422 8.05 20.32 13.33
C THR A 422 7.51 20.91 14.64
N PRO A 423 7.49 22.24 14.88
CA PRO A 423 6.91 22.82 16.09
C PRO A 423 5.43 22.46 16.26
N ARG A 424 4.61 22.60 15.21
CA ARG A 424 3.19 22.23 15.33
C ARG A 424 2.97 20.73 15.53
N CYS A 425 3.83 19.89 14.97
CA CYS A 425 3.78 18.46 15.27
C CYS A 425 4.09 18.18 16.74
N ALA A 426 5.05 18.89 17.35
CA ALA A 426 5.33 18.78 18.79
C ALA A 426 4.13 19.22 19.64
N GLU A 427 3.50 20.34 19.30
CA GLU A 427 2.26 20.81 19.93
C GLU A 427 1.12 19.79 19.81
N ALA A 428 0.92 19.21 18.62
CA ALA A 428 -0.09 18.18 18.40
C ALA A 428 0.18 16.89 19.19
N ILE A 429 1.45 16.52 19.37
CA ILE A 429 1.81 15.40 20.25
C ILE A 429 1.45 15.74 21.70
N ASN A 430 1.76 16.95 22.18
CA ASN A 430 1.40 17.39 23.52
C ASN A 430 -0.12 17.40 23.73
N GLU A 431 -0.88 17.91 22.75
CA GLU A 431 -2.36 17.86 22.75
C GLU A 431 -2.85 16.41 22.88
N ALA A 432 -2.33 15.50 22.06
CA ALA A 432 -2.74 14.09 22.09
C ALA A 432 -2.46 13.41 23.43
N LEU A 433 -1.32 13.72 24.07
CA LEU A 433 -0.93 13.17 25.36
C LEU A 433 -1.76 13.72 26.53
N THR A 434 -2.29 14.94 26.39
CA THR A 434 -3.10 15.63 27.42
C THR A 434 -4.61 15.55 27.18
N LEU A 435 -5.04 14.94 26.07
CA LEU A 435 -6.43 14.94 25.66
C LEU A 435 -7.35 14.28 26.72
N PRO A 436 -8.42 14.95 27.16
CA PRO A 436 -9.34 14.39 28.14
C PRO A 436 -9.98 13.09 27.67
N ALA A 437 -10.27 12.17 28.60
CA ALA A 437 -10.82 10.85 28.28
C ALA A 437 -12.11 10.92 27.43
N ALA A 438 -13.01 11.86 27.73
CA ALA A 438 -14.25 12.04 26.98
C ALA A 438 -14.00 12.40 25.50
N GLU A 439 -13.02 13.26 25.23
CA GLU A 439 -12.66 13.64 23.86
C GLU A 439 -11.93 12.52 23.12
N ARG A 440 -11.04 11.80 23.82
CA ARG A 440 -10.39 10.60 23.28
C ARG A 440 -11.40 9.53 22.85
N ILE A 441 -12.39 9.24 23.70
CA ILE A 441 -13.48 8.29 23.39
C ILE A 441 -14.25 8.76 22.15
N LYS A 442 -14.65 10.04 22.11
CA LYS A 442 -15.39 10.59 20.96
C LYS A 442 -14.60 10.44 19.65
N LYS A 443 -13.33 10.85 19.64
CA LYS A 443 -12.44 10.74 18.48
C LYS A 443 -12.23 9.29 18.04
N TYR A 444 -12.02 8.39 19.00
CA TYR A 444 -11.94 6.96 18.72
C TYR A 444 -13.23 6.46 18.05
N ASP A 445 -14.41 6.77 18.60
CA ASP A 445 -15.68 6.27 18.09
C ASP A 445 -15.96 6.76 16.65
N GLU A 446 -15.57 8.00 16.35
CA GLU A 446 -15.65 8.57 15.00
C GLU A 446 -14.77 7.81 14.00
N CYS A 447 -13.52 7.50 14.35
CA CYS A 447 -12.62 6.69 13.52
C CYS A 447 -13.10 5.24 13.42
N ALA A 448 -13.49 4.61 14.53
CA ALA A 448 -13.91 3.22 14.59
C ALA A 448 -15.15 2.95 13.70
N LYS A 449 -16.10 3.89 13.63
CA LYS A 449 -17.24 3.82 12.71
C LYS A 449 -16.79 3.70 11.25
N VAL A 450 -15.76 4.44 10.85
CA VAL A 450 -15.23 4.39 9.48
C VAL A 450 -14.49 3.08 9.25
N VAL A 451 -13.57 2.70 10.14
CA VAL A 451 -12.77 1.47 10.02
C VAL A 451 -13.66 0.23 9.94
N ASN A 452 -14.74 0.18 10.71
CA ASN A 452 -15.71 -0.94 10.67
C ASN A 452 -16.61 -0.93 9.43
N LYS A 453 -16.86 0.25 8.85
CA LYS A 453 -17.75 0.41 7.70
C LYS A 453 -17.03 0.19 6.37
N TYR A 454 -15.80 0.65 6.25
CA TYR A 454 -14.99 0.63 5.03
C TYR A 454 -13.85 -0.37 5.17
N THR A 455 -14.19 -1.65 5.10
CA THR A 455 -13.26 -2.79 5.20
C THR A 455 -12.65 -3.14 3.85
N SER A 456 -11.59 -3.96 3.86
CA SER A 456 -11.00 -4.56 2.65
C SER A 456 -12.04 -5.35 1.82
N ILE A 457 -12.91 -6.11 2.49
CA ILE A 457 -13.99 -6.86 1.84
C ILE A 457 -14.97 -5.92 1.14
N ARG A 458 -15.38 -4.83 1.81
CA ARG A 458 -16.26 -3.84 1.20
C ARG A 458 -15.60 -3.17 0.00
N TRP A 459 -14.33 -2.79 0.12
CA TRP A 459 -13.54 -2.22 -0.97
C TRP A 459 -13.56 -3.15 -2.20
N GLY A 460 -13.18 -4.41 -2.02
CA GLY A 460 -13.13 -5.38 -3.12
C GLY A 460 -14.49 -5.65 -3.76
N ARG A 461 -15.54 -5.84 -2.96
CA ARG A 461 -16.90 -6.01 -3.48
C ARG A 461 -17.41 -4.78 -4.22
N SER A 462 -17.10 -3.58 -3.72
CA SER A 462 -17.55 -2.34 -4.35
C SER A 462 -16.88 -2.16 -5.71
N PHE A 463 -15.57 -2.41 -5.80
CA PHE A 463 -14.83 -2.34 -7.05
C PHE A 463 -15.35 -3.36 -8.07
N LEU A 464 -15.49 -4.63 -7.65
CA LEU A 464 -15.90 -5.70 -8.56
C LEU A 464 -17.34 -5.58 -9.02
N ASN A 465 -18.27 -5.17 -8.14
CA ASN A 465 -19.64 -4.86 -8.56
C ASN A 465 -19.66 -3.71 -9.57
N ALA A 466 -18.84 -2.66 -9.36
CA ALA A 466 -18.73 -1.56 -10.30
C ALA A 466 -18.18 -2.05 -11.66
N LEU A 467 -17.10 -2.84 -11.64
CA LEU A 467 -16.51 -3.42 -12.85
C LEU A 467 -17.49 -4.32 -13.61
N GLU A 468 -18.20 -5.22 -12.91
CA GLU A 468 -19.21 -6.10 -13.47
C GLU A 468 -20.35 -5.30 -14.13
N SER A 469 -20.77 -4.20 -13.49
CA SER A 469 -21.82 -3.31 -13.99
C SER A 469 -21.40 -2.43 -15.17
N THR A 470 -20.10 -2.27 -15.44
CA THR A 470 -19.62 -1.50 -16.58
C THR A 470 -20.11 -2.15 -17.88
N PRO A 471 -20.84 -1.41 -18.73
CA PRO A 471 -21.32 -1.92 -20.00
C PRO A 471 -20.16 -2.39 -20.86
N LEU A 472 -20.29 -3.58 -21.44
CA LEU A 472 -19.36 -4.03 -22.47
C LEU A 472 -19.46 -3.06 -23.64
N GLN A 473 -18.33 -2.44 -24.00
CA GLN A 473 -18.30 -1.54 -25.13
C GLN A 473 -18.41 -2.34 -26.42
N ASN A 474 -19.41 -1.99 -27.23
CA ASN A 474 -19.70 -2.69 -28.47
C ASN A 474 -18.47 -2.70 -29.38
N ARG A 475 -18.15 -3.88 -29.90
CA ARG A 475 -17.25 -4.06 -31.04
C ARG A 475 -17.86 -3.30 -32.22
N THR A 476 -17.47 -2.06 -32.46
CA THR A 476 -17.66 -1.50 -33.80
C THR A 476 -16.74 -2.30 -34.71
N PRO A 477 -17.26 -3.07 -35.68
CA PRO A 477 -16.40 -3.60 -36.72
C PRO A 477 -15.75 -2.37 -37.36
N ARG A 478 -14.42 -2.32 -37.41
CA ARG A 478 -13.79 -1.46 -38.42
C ARG A 478 -14.42 -1.93 -39.74
N SER A 479 -15.21 -1.05 -40.36
CA SER A 479 -15.60 -1.23 -41.74
C SER A 479 -14.29 -1.27 -42.52
N ASP A 480 -13.84 -2.47 -42.87
CA ASP A 480 -12.79 -2.62 -43.87
C ASP A 480 -13.35 -1.95 -45.12
N GLY A 481 -12.83 -0.74 -45.38
CA GLY A 481 -13.14 0.03 -46.56
C GLY A 481 -12.65 -0.77 -47.75
N VAL A 482 -13.57 -1.47 -48.40
CA VAL A 482 -13.41 -1.85 -49.79
C VAL A 482 -13.61 -0.59 -50.62
N HIS A 483 -12.50 0.05 -50.99
CA HIS A 483 -12.38 0.81 -52.23
C HIS A 483 -10.96 0.67 -52.78
#